data_AF-A0A367JR42-F1
#
_entry.id   AF-A0A367JR42-F1
#
_cell.length_a   1.000
_cell.length_b   1.000
_cell.length_c   1.000
_cell.angle_alpha   90.00
_cell.angle_beta   90.00
_cell.angle_gamma   90.00
#
_symmetry.space_group_name_H-M   'P 1'
#
loop_
_entity.id
_entity.type
_entity.pdbx_description
1 polymer ?
#
loop_
_entity_poly.entity_id
_entity_poly.type
_entity_poly.pdbx_seq_one_letter_code
_entity_poly.pdbx_strand_id
1 'polypeptide(L)'
;MKSVRFYLNNTSFDSQYTFELQGYISPQDFQFIMGTLNATVLDALPPGDKIIWSITLCVLWLLGIMTHCLSWHYTHRNSLPFLSCFMIFTTLLFIWRYRSLRKRFEIAMLNTCHQINATENIRGIHVRLSQQNPNKMLSTVYSIVIGFDDRYNTLSSQQFNRYSSVDFVTVPLNVHR
;
A
#
# COMPACT_ATOMS: atom_id res chain seq x y z
N MET A 1 1.70 -19.41 -16.46
CA MET A 1 0.98 -18.45 -15.63
C MET A 1 1.72 -17.12 -15.68
N LYS A 2 1.15 -16.11 -16.35
CA LYS A 2 1.73 -14.76 -16.43
C LYS A 2 1.28 -13.95 -15.21
N SER A 3 2.15 -13.10 -14.67
CA SER A 3 1.75 -12.19 -13.59
C SER A 3 2.43 -10.82 -13.70
N VAL A 4 1.65 -9.76 -13.49
CA VAL A 4 2.13 -8.37 -13.50
C VAL A 4 2.04 -7.82 -12.08
N ARG A 5 3.05 -7.05 -11.66
CA ARG A 5 3.14 -6.47 -10.32
C ARG A 5 3.04 -4.94 -10.38
N PHE A 6 2.16 -4.39 -9.56
CA PHE A 6 1.95 -2.95 -9.40
C PHE A 6 2.35 -2.56 -7.98
N TYR A 7 3.29 -1.64 -7.86
CA TYR A 7 3.78 -1.18 -6.56
C TYR A 7 2.89 -0.07 -6.01
N LEU A 8 2.70 -0.07 -4.70
CA LEU A 8 2.07 1.04 -4.00
C LEU A 8 3.08 2.19 -3.90
N ASN A 9 2.78 3.32 -4.52
CA ASN A 9 3.58 4.53 -4.40
C ASN A 9 2.80 5.57 -3.59
N ASN A 10 3.23 5.81 -2.35
CA ASN A 10 2.57 6.69 -1.38
C ASN A 10 1.10 6.36 -1.11
N THR A 11 0.20 6.87 -1.95
CA THR A 11 -1.26 6.85 -1.76
C THR A 11 -2.01 6.09 -2.86
N SER A 12 -1.33 5.58 -3.88
CA SER A 12 -1.98 4.85 -4.98
C SER A 12 -1.07 3.81 -5.60
N PHE A 13 -1.67 2.72 -6.07
CA PHE A 13 -1.03 1.77 -6.97
C PHE A 13 -0.89 2.37 -8.36
N ASP A 14 0.20 1.99 -9.03
CA ASP A 14 0.40 2.33 -10.44
C ASP A 14 -0.78 1.83 -11.29
N SER A 15 -1.43 2.77 -11.98
CA SER A 15 -2.58 2.52 -12.85
C SER A 15 -2.22 2.58 -14.33
N GLN A 16 -0.92 2.55 -14.68
CA GLN A 16 -0.50 2.47 -16.06
C GLN A 16 -0.84 1.09 -16.65
N TYR A 17 -1.66 1.10 -17.69
CA TYR A 17 -1.97 -0.10 -18.47
C TYR A 17 -0.76 -0.44 -19.35
N THR A 18 -0.08 -1.54 -19.05
CA THR A 18 1.10 -1.99 -19.79
C THR A 18 0.74 -2.94 -20.92
N PHE A 19 1.61 -3.02 -21.93
CA PHE A 19 1.49 -3.97 -23.05
C PHE A 19 1.35 -5.43 -22.59
N GLU A 20 1.88 -5.76 -21.41
CA GLU A 20 1.80 -7.11 -20.85
C GLU A 20 0.37 -7.55 -20.49
N LEU A 21 -0.54 -6.59 -20.28
CA LEU A 21 -1.95 -6.84 -19.96
C LEU A 21 -2.81 -7.02 -21.22
N GLN A 22 -2.30 -6.62 -22.38
CA GLN A 22 -3.03 -6.66 -23.64
C GLN A 22 -3.36 -8.11 -24.02
N GLY A 23 -4.63 -8.38 -24.26
CA GLY A 23 -5.16 -9.72 -24.54
C GLY A 23 -5.58 -10.54 -23.31
N TYR A 24 -5.26 -10.07 -22.09
CA TYR A 24 -5.64 -10.75 -20.84
C TYR A 24 -6.75 -10.03 -20.08
N ILE A 25 -6.75 -8.70 -20.10
CA ILE A 25 -7.77 -7.87 -19.46
C ILE A 25 -8.06 -6.63 -20.30
N SER A 26 -9.33 -6.23 -20.41
CA SER A 26 -9.68 -5.01 -21.13
C SER A 26 -9.16 -3.77 -20.38
N PRO A 27 -8.86 -2.66 -21.08
CA PRO A 27 -8.44 -1.43 -20.43
C PRO A 27 -9.48 -0.91 -19.42
N GLN A 28 -10.77 -1.10 -19.71
CA GLN A 28 -11.88 -0.68 -18.85
C GLN A 28 -11.93 -1.50 -17.56
N ASP A 29 -11.86 -2.83 -17.67
CA ASP A 29 -11.84 -3.72 -16.50
C ASP A 29 -10.61 -3.45 -15.63
N PHE A 30 -9.45 -3.21 -16.26
CA PHE A 30 -8.24 -2.85 -15.53
C PHE A 30 -8.38 -1.52 -14.77
N GLN A 31 -8.92 -0.48 -15.41
CA GLN A 31 -9.18 0.80 -14.75
C GLN A 31 -10.17 0.65 -13.58
N PHE A 32 -11.20 -0.19 -13.74
CA PHE A 32 -12.14 -0.49 -12.66
C PHE A 32 -11.46 -1.20 -11.48
N ILE A 33 -10.65 -2.23 -11.74
CA ILE A 33 -9.89 -2.97 -10.72
C ILE A 33 -8.95 -2.02 -9.99
N MET A 34 -8.12 -1.27 -10.72
CA MET A 34 -7.16 -0.34 -10.12
C MET A 34 -7.85 0.83 -9.41
N GLY A 35 -8.96 1.33 -9.95
CA GLY A 35 -9.78 2.36 -9.31
C GLY A 35 -10.34 1.88 -7.97
N THR A 36 -10.86 0.66 -7.93
CA THR A 36 -11.40 0.06 -6.70
C THR A 36 -10.31 -0.17 -5.65
N LEU A 37 -9.14 -0.64 -6.08
CA LEU A 37 -7.98 -0.82 -5.20
C LEU A 37 -7.49 0.52 -4.65
N ASN A 38 -7.36 1.54 -5.50
CA ASN A 38 -6.93 2.87 -5.09
C ASN A 38 -7.97 3.55 -4.18
N ALA A 39 -9.27 3.36 -4.43
CA ALA A 39 -10.31 3.82 -3.52
C ALA A 39 -10.16 3.17 -2.13
N THR A 40 -9.89 1.87 -2.08
CA THR A 40 -9.65 1.15 -0.81
C THR A 40 -8.41 1.69 -0.08
N VAL A 41 -7.34 2.04 -0.81
CA VAL A 41 -6.14 2.66 -0.22
C VAL A 41 -6.47 4.03 0.40
N LEU A 42 -7.32 4.83 -0.23
CA LEU A 42 -7.74 6.12 0.31
C LEU A 42 -8.59 5.98 1.57
N ASP A 43 -9.49 4.99 1.61
CA ASP A 43 -10.33 4.71 2.78
C ASP A 43 -9.53 4.16 3.97
N ALA A 44 -8.46 3.41 3.69
CA ALA A 44 -7.59 2.82 4.69
C ALA A 44 -6.13 3.07 4.34
N LEU A 45 -5.60 4.25 4.68
CA LEU A 45 -4.19 4.57 4.38
C LEU A 45 -3.23 3.60 5.09
N PRO A 46 -2.16 3.14 4.39
CA PRO A 46 -1.08 2.41 5.04
C PRO A 46 -0.40 3.28 6.09
N PRO A 47 0.19 2.69 7.13
CA PRO A 47 1.02 3.45 8.06
C PRO A 47 2.21 4.03 7.27
N GLY A 48 2.42 5.34 7.39
CA GLY A 48 3.57 6.01 6.79
C GLY A 48 4.91 5.48 7.31
N ASP A 49 6.00 6.05 6.79
CA ASP A 49 7.35 5.61 7.11
C ASP A 49 7.65 5.58 8.60
N LYS A 50 8.30 4.50 9.05
CA LYS A 50 8.70 4.32 10.46
C LYS A 50 9.51 5.50 10.99
N ILE A 51 10.30 6.13 10.13
CA ILE A 51 11.13 7.30 10.45
C ILE A 51 10.23 8.47 10.91
N ILE A 52 9.14 8.75 10.19
CA ILE A 52 8.21 9.83 10.53
C ILE A 52 7.59 9.58 11.91
N TRP A 53 7.17 8.34 12.18
CA TRP A 53 6.65 7.95 13.49
C TRP A 53 7.70 8.10 14.61
N SER A 54 8.94 7.67 14.37
CA SER A 54 10.05 7.81 15.33
C SER A 54 10.41 9.26 15.60
N ILE A 55 10.47 10.11 14.57
CA ILE A 55 10.72 11.55 14.73
C ILE A 55 9.61 12.19 15.55
N THR A 56 8.34 11.89 15.23
CA THR A 56 7.18 12.43 15.95
C THR A 56 7.21 12.05 17.43
N LEU A 57 7.57 10.79 17.73
CA LEU A 57 7.72 10.30 19.10
C LEU A 57 8.87 11.01 19.84
N CYS A 58 10.00 11.22 19.16
CA CYS A 58 11.15 11.94 19.71
C CYS A 58 10.79 13.39 20.06
N VAL A 59 10.12 14.10 19.15
CA VAL A 59 9.64 15.48 19.39
C VAL A 59 8.69 15.52 20.59
N LEU A 60 7.77 14.55 20.70
CA LEU A 60 6.85 14.45 21.84
C LEU A 60 7.58 14.24 23.17
N TRP A 61 8.63 13.43 23.19
CA TRP A 61 9.45 13.23 24.39
C TRP A 61 10.26 14.46 24.75
N LEU A 62 10.85 15.18 23.78
CA LEU A 62 11.56 16.43 24.03
C LEU A 62 10.62 17.48 24.67
N LEU A 63 9.38 17.58 24.20
CA LEU A 63 8.35 18.42 24.83
C LEU A 63 8.01 17.94 26.25
N GLY A 64 7.93 16.62 26.47
CA GLY A 64 7.73 16.05 27.81
C GLY A 64 8.88 16.37 28.77
N ILE A 65 10.13 16.31 28.30
CA ILE A 65 11.32 16.68 29.10
C ILE A 65 11.31 18.18 29.40
N MET A 66 11.04 19.03 28.41
CA MET A 66 10.95 20.47 28.59
C MET A 66 9.90 20.88 29.63
N THR A 67 8.71 20.28 29.57
CA THR A 67 7.64 20.55 30.55
C THR A 67 8.01 20.05 31.95
N HIS A 68 8.70 18.92 32.06
CA HIS A 68 9.25 18.43 33.33
C HIS A 68 10.31 19.38 33.91
N CYS A 69 11.26 19.86 33.11
CA CYS A 69 12.28 20.82 33.55
C CYS A 69 11.65 22.13 34.04
N LEU A 70 10.65 22.66 33.33
CA LEU A 70 9.91 23.85 33.76
C LEU A 70 9.17 23.59 35.08
N SER A 71 8.45 22.47 35.19
CA SER A 71 7.73 22.10 36.42
C SER A 71 8.67 21.96 37.62
N TRP A 72 9.83 21.33 37.43
CA TRP A 72 10.87 21.22 38.45
C TRP A 72 11.38 22.61 38.89
N HIS A 73 11.64 23.51 37.94
CA HIS A 73 12.12 24.86 38.24
C HIS A 73 11.12 25.66 39.10
N TYR A 74 9.82 25.56 38.82
CA TYR A 74 8.80 26.30 39.58
C TYR A 74 8.41 25.64 40.90
N THR A 75 8.29 24.31 40.95
CA THR A 75 7.71 23.61 42.11
C THR A 75 8.73 22.92 43.00
N HIS A 76 9.96 22.72 42.51
CA HIS A 76 11.03 21.95 43.18
C HIS A 76 10.61 20.52 43.60
N ARG A 77 9.51 20.00 43.02
CA ARG A 77 9.00 18.65 43.31
C ARG A 77 9.56 17.66 42.30
N ASN A 78 10.07 16.54 42.82
CA ASN A 78 10.55 15.44 41.99
C ASN A 78 9.39 14.70 41.32
N SER A 79 9.18 15.00 40.04
CA SER A 79 8.15 14.37 39.19
C SER A 79 8.73 13.38 38.16
N LEU A 80 9.98 12.92 38.35
CA LEU A 80 10.60 11.90 37.50
C LEU A 80 9.74 10.64 37.25
N PRO A 81 9.03 10.06 38.24
CA PRO A 81 8.18 8.88 37.96
C PRO A 81 7.07 9.18 36.95
N PHE A 82 6.51 10.40 36.96
CA PHE A 82 5.49 10.81 35.98
C PHE A 82 6.07 10.92 34.57
N LEU A 83 7.29 11.44 34.44
CA LEU A 83 7.98 11.51 33.15
C LEU A 83 8.25 10.12 32.57
N SER A 84 8.75 9.19 33.40
CA SER A 84 8.98 7.80 32.98
C SER A 84 7.68 7.10 32.56
N CYS A 85 6.60 7.25 33.34
CA CYS A 85 5.28 6.73 32.98
C CYS A 85 4.76 7.33 31.66
N PHE A 86 4.94 8.64 31.45
CA PHE A 86 4.56 9.32 30.21
C PHE A 86 5.31 8.78 29.00
N MET A 87 6.65 8.60 29.10
CA MET A 87 7.44 8.03 28.00
C MET A 87 7.00 6.61 27.68
N ILE A 88 6.84 5.74 28.68
CA ILE A 88 6.39 4.36 28.48
C ILE A 88 4.99 4.34 27.85
N PHE A 89 4.05 5.11 28.37
CA PHE A 89 2.68 5.12 27.86
C PHE A 89 2.61 5.63 26.41
N THR A 90 3.34 6.71 26.09
CA THR A 90 3.40 7.23 24.71
C THR A 90 4.06 6.23 23.76
N THR A 91 5.10 5.49 24.17
CA THR A 91 5.69 4.42 23.33
C THR A 91 4.65 3.34 22.99
N LEU A 92 3.93 2.85 23.99
CA LEU A 92 2.97 1.77 23.84
C LEU A 92 1.81 2.20 22.95
N LEU A 93 1.30 3.42 23.15
CA LEU A 93 0.27 4.00 22.30
C LEU A 93 0.74 4.14 20.84
N PHE A 94 1.96 4.63 20.61
CA PHE A 94 2.51 4.76 19.25
C PHE A 94 2.66 3.40 18.56
N ILE A 95 3.21 2.40 19.26
CA ILE A 95 3.36 1.05 18.73
C ILE A 95 1.99 0.44 18.43
N TRP A 96 1.03 0.57 19.36
CA TRP A 96 -0.32 0.05 19.19
C TRP A 96 -1.02 0.72 18.01
N ARG A 97 -0.96 2.05 17.91
CA ARG A 97 -1.57 2.82 16.82
C ARG A 97 -0.98 2.46 15.47
N TYR A 98 0.34 2.37 15.37
CA TYR A 98 1.03 1.97 14.15
C TYR A 98 0.59 0.56 13.70
N ARG A 99 0.57 -0.41 14.63
CA ARG A 99 0.12 -1.78 14.35
C ARG A 99 -1.36 -1.85 13.96
N SER A 100 -2.21 -1.06 14.62
CA SER A 100 -3.65 -1.01 14.35
C SER A 100 -3.94 -0.47 12.94
N LEU A 101 -3.31 0.65 12.56
CA LEU A 101 -3.43 1.22 11.21
C LEU A 101 -2.98 0.22 10.14
N ARG A 102 -1.82 -0.42 10.36
CA ARG A 102 -1.31 -1.45 9.47
C ARG A 102 -2.30 -2.61 9.26
N LYS A 103 -2.82 -3.18 10.35
CA LYS A 103 -3.77 -4.27 10.28
C LYS A 103 -5.05 -3.87 9.56
N ARG A 104 -5.57 -2.67 9.84
CA ARG A 104 -6.78 -2.16 9.19
C ARG A 104 -6.59 -2.03 7.67
N PHE A 105 -5.45 -1.50 7.24
CA PHE A 105 -5.10 -1.44 5.82
C PHE A 105 -5.00 -2.83 5.18
N GLU A 106 -4.24 -3.74 5.80
CA GLU A 106 -4.03 -5.10 5.26
C GLU A 106 -5.37 -5.85 5.15
N ILE A 107 -6.24 -5.75 6.15
CA ILE A 107 -7.58 -6.37 6.12
C ILE A 107 -8.44 -5.76 5.01
N ALA A 108 -8.48 -4.43 4.89
CA ALA A 108 -9.26 -3.76 3.86
C ALA A 108 -8.81 -4.20 2.45
N MET A 109 -7.51 -4.16 2.20
CA MET A 109 -6.94 -4.58 0.91
C MET A 109 -7.17 -6.05 0.59
N LEU A 110 -7.03 -6.94 1.58
CA LEU A 110 -7.30 -8.37 1.39
C LEU A 110 -8.77 -8.61 1.08
N ASN A 111 -9.70 -7.93 1.77
CA ASN A 111 -11.13 -8.02 1.48
C ASN A 111 -11.45 -7.56 0.06
N THR A 112 -10.88 -6.44 -0.39
CA THR A 112 -11.06 -5.95 -1.77
C THR A 112 -10.48 -6.94 -2.78
N CYS A 113 -9.30 -7.51 -2.53
CA CYS A 113 -8.74 -8.56 -3.38
C CYS A 113 -9.65 -9.80 -3.44
N HIS A 114 -10.24 -10.22 -2.31
CA HIS A 114 -11.18 -11.34 -2.28
C HIS A 114 -12.46 -11.06 -3.07
N GLN A 115 -12.99 -9.83 -3.01
CA GLN A 115 -14.16 -9.44 -3.80
C GLN A 115 -13.86 -9.44 -5.30
N ILE A 116 -12.74 -8.85 -5.71
CA ILE A 116 -12.31 -8.85 -7.11
C ILE A 116 -12.03 -10.27 -7.60
N ASN A 117 -11.40 -11.11 -6.77
CA ASN A 117 -11.20 -12.51 -7.11
C ASN A 117 -12.52 -13.27 -7.24
N ALA A 118 -13.51 -13.00 -6.38
CA ALA A 118 -14.81 -13.66 -6.51
C ALA A 118 -15.49 -13.35 -7.85
N THR A 119 -15.29 -12.14 -8.40
CA THR A 119 -15.87 -11.73 -9.69
C THR A 119 -15.02 -12.13 -10.90
N GLU A 120 -13.70 -12.08 -10.78
CA GLU A 120 -12.78 -12.26 -11.93
C GLU A 120 -12.12 -13.65 -12.00
N ASN A 121 -12.27 -14.50 -10.97
CA ASN A 121 -11.76 -15.87 -10.99
C ASN A 121 -12.38 -16.73 -12.09
N ILE A 122 -13.63 -16.45 -12.48
CA ILE A 122 -14.28 -17.11 -13.63
C ILE A 122 -13.59 -16.79 -14.97
N ARG A 123 -12.85 -15.69 -15.04
CA ARG A 123 -12.05 -15.28 -16.22
C ARG A 123 -10.58 -15.69 -16.08
N GLY A 124 -10.21 -16.40 -15.01
CA GLY A 124 -8.83 -16.82 -14.75
C GLY A 124 -7.91 -15.69 -14.26
N ILE A 125 -8.47 -14.58 -13.75
CA ILE A 125 -7.69 -13.46 -13.22
C ILE A 125 -7.66 -13.55 -11.69
N HIS A 126 -6.46 -13.47 -11.13
CA HIS A 126 -6.23 -13.56 -9.69
C HIS A 126 -5.44 -12.35 -9.21
N VAL A 127 -6.06 -11.55 -8.36
CA VAL A 127 -5.45 -10.40 -7.68
C VAL A 127 -5.00 -10.83 -6.30
N ARG A 128 -3.71 -10.64 -6.00
CA ARG A 128 -3.15 -10.90 -4.66
C ARG A 128 -2.36 -9.71 -4.16
N LEU A 129 -2.53 -9.40 -2.87
CA LEU A 129 -1.66 -8.49 -2.16
C LEU A 129 -0.34 -9.20 -1.83
N SER A 130 0.77 -8.62 -2.28
CA SER A 130 2.12 -9.09 -2.00
C SER A 130 2.86 -8.05 -1.18
N GLN A 131 3.26 -8.45 0.02
CA GLN A 131 4.14 -7.66 0.86
C GLN A 131 5.60 -8.00 0.54
N GLN A 132 6.37 -7.01 0.12
CA GLN A 132 7.82 -7.14 -0.01
C GLN A 132 8.48 -6.37 1.15
N ASN A 133 9.38 -7.05 1.87
CA ASN A 133 10.25 -6.42 2.85
C ASN A 133 11.67 -6.37 2.24
N PRO A 134 11.94 -5.46 1.30
CA PRO A 134 13.20 -5.46 0.54
C PRO A 134 14.42 -5.28 1.45
N ASN A 135 14.25 -4.66 2.62
CA ASN A 135 15.22 -4.67 3.71
C ASN A 135 14.45 -4.55 5.03
N LYS A 136 14.65 -5.49 5.97
CA LYS A 136 13.88 -5.60 7.23
C LYS A 136 13.79 -4.31 8.07
N MET A 137 14.67 -3.33 7.82
CA MET A 137 14.77 -2.12 8.64
C MET A 137 13.80 -0.99 8.24
N LEU A 138 13.66 -0.65 6.96
CA LEU A 138 13.22 0.72 6.62
C LEU A 138 11.73 0.89 6.30
N SER A 139 11.12 0.02 5.48
CA SER A 139 9.72 0.21 5.06
C SER A 139 9.11 -1.08 4.53
N THR A 140 7.81 -1.24 4.76
CA THR A 140 7.02 -2.32 4.16
C THR A 140 6.54 -1.84 2.80
N VAL A 141 7.00 -2.48 1.72
CA VAL A 141 6.54 -2.16 0.37
C VAL A 141 5.38 -3.07 0.02
N TYR A 142 4.22 -2.48 -0.24
CA TYR A 142 3.05 -3.20 -0.72
C TYR A 142 3.03 -3.22 -2.23
N SER A 143 2.63 -4.35 -2.79
CA SER A 143 2.42 -4.50 -4.23
C SER A 143 1.20 -5.37 -4.48
N ILE A 144 0.51 -5.12 -5.57
CA ILE A 144 -0.56 -5.98 -6.06
C ILE A 144 0.00 -6.79 -7.21
N VAL A 145 -0.21 -8.10 -7.16
CA VAL A 145 0.15 -9.00 -8.24
C VAL A 145 -1.13 -9.50 -8.87
N ILE A 146 -1.28 -9.21 -10.16
CA ILE A 146 -2.37 -9.73 -10.99
C ILE A 146 -1.81 -10.91 -11.77
N GLY A 147 -2.30 -12.11 -11.47
CA GLY A 147 -1.95 -13.34 -12.15
C GLY A 147 -3.04 -13.75 -13.14
N PHE A 148 -2.63 -14.30 -14.28
CA PHE A 148 -3.51 -14.80 -15.32
C PHE A 148 -3.28 -16.32 -15.49
N ASP A 149 -4.36 -17.09 -15.40
CA ASP A 149 -4.35 -18.52 -15.66
C ASP A 149 -4.46 -18.78 -17.16
N ASP A 150 -3.46 -19.47 -17.71
CA ASP A 150 -3.36 -19.76 -19.15
C ASP A 150 -4.48 -20.69 -19.65
N ARG A 151 -5.14 -21.43 -18.74
CA ARG A 151 -6.25 -22.34 -19.07
C ARG A 151 -7.49 -21.63 -19.62
N TYR A 152 -7.70 -20.36 -19.28
CA TYR A 152 -8.84 -19.57 -19.75
C TYR A 152 -8.51 -18.72 -20.98
N ASN A 153 -7.23 -18.52 -21.29
CA ASN A 153 -6.78 -17.76 -22.47
C ASN A 153 -6.91 -18.55 -23.79
N THR A 154 -6.98 -19.88 -23.73
CA THR A 154 -7.24 -20.70 -24.91
C THR A 154 -8.65 -20.49 -25.48
N LEU A 155 -9.63 -20.11 -24.64
CA LEU A 155 -11.00 -19.78 -25.04
C LEU A 155 -11.12 -18.34 -25.54
N SER A 156 -10.41 -17.39 -24.92
CA SER A 156 -10.49 -15.95 -25.26
C SER A 156 -9.66 -15.57 -26.50
N SER A 157 -8.58 -16.30 -26.79
CA SER A 157 -7.75 -16.08 -27.99
C SER A 157 -8.50 -16.28 -29.31
N GLN A 158 -9.61 -17.04 -29.32
CA GLN A 158 -10.51 -17.13 -30.47
C GLN A 158 -11.48 -15.94 -30.58
N GLN A 159 -11.77 -15.24 -29.48
CA GLN A 159 -12.73 -14.12 -29.45
C GLN A 159 -12.06 -12.73 -29.57
N PHE A 160 -10.83 -12.56 -29.07
CA PHE A 160 -10.13 -11.27 -29.05
C PHE A 160 -9.08 -11.08 -30.15
N ASN A 161 -8.81 -12.08 -30.99
CA ASN A 161 -7.97 -11.94 -32.21
C ASN A 161 -8.64 -11.13 -33.35
N ARG A 162 -9.60 -10.26 -33.03
CA ARG A 162 -10.30 -9.40 -34.01
C ARG A 162 -9.61 -8.06 -34.29
N TYR A 163 -8.47 -7.77 -33.66
CA TYR A 163 -7.69 -6.58 -34.00
C TYR A 163 -6.52 -6.99 -34.88
N SER A 164 -6.64 -6.67 -36.18
CA SER A 164 -5.54 -6.76 -37.13
C SER A 164 -4.39 -5.90 -36.65
N SER A 165 -3.20 -6.48 -36.67
CA SER A 165 -1.89 -5.89 -36.38
C SER A 165 -1.52 -4.74 -37.33
N VAL A 166 -2.25 -3.63 -37.33
CA VAL A 166 -1.93 -2.48 -38.18
C VAL A 166 -2.11 -1.18 -37.40
N ASP A 167 -1.01 -0.43 -37.38
CA ASP A 167 -0.79 0.95 -36.90
C ASP A 167 -0.40 1.15 -35.44
N PHE A 168 0.90 0.92 -35.23
CA PHE A 168 1.68 1.22 -34.05
C PHE A 168 2.11 2.69 -34.05
N VAL A 169 1.74 3.44 -33.01
CA VAL A 169 2.41 4.70 -32.65
C VAL A 169 2.98 4.53 -31.24
N THR A 170 4.27 4.21 -31.17
CA THR A 170 5.06 4.30 -29.94
C THR A 170 5.29 5.78 -29.63
N VAL A 171 4.56 6.32 -28.64
CA VAL A 171 4.90 7.63 -28.08
C VAL A 171 6.14 7.43 -27.19
N PRO A 172 7.28 8.07 -27.48
CA PRO A 172 8.47 7.93 -26.65
C PRO A 172 8.20 8.52 -25.26
N LEU A 173 8.57 7.75 -24.24
CA LEU A 173 8.66 8.21 -22.85
C LEU A 173 9.55 9.44 -22.80
N ASN A 174 8.97 10.60 -22.49
CA ASN A 174 9.74 11.78 -22.16
C ASN A 174 10.34 11.56 -20.76
N VAL A 175 11.52 10.94 -20.72
CA VAL A 175 12.37 10.82 -19.53
C VAL A 175 13.18 12.11 -19.41
N HIS A 176 12.56 13.20 -19.00
CA HIS A 176 13.23 14.43 -18.53
C HIS A 176 12.32 15.08 -17.48
N ARG A 177 12.78 15.59 -16.34
CA ARG A 177 14.00 15.50 -15.53
C ARG A 177 13.59 16.07 -14.17
#